data_AF-A0A3D8JVL1-F1
#
_entry.id   AF-A0A3D8JVL1-F1
#
_cell.length_a   1.000
_cell.length_b   1.000
_cell.length_c   1.000
_cell.angle_alpha   90.00
_cell.angle_beta   90.00
_cell.angle_gamma   90.00
#
_symmetry.space_group_name_H-M   'P 1'
#
loop_
_entity.id
_entity.type
_entity.pdbx_description
1 polymer ?
#
loop_
_entity_poly.entity_id
_entity_poly.type
_entity_poly.pdbx_seq_one_letter_code
_entity_poly.pdbx_strand_id
1 'polypeptide(L)'
;MRDETPEEARPLRSGYTTGSCATATSLMAARLLLGGITGDAADIVLPKGQRVSLPIVFCRFVNGSDGTAGAEAGTIKDAGDDPDVTHGALIFARVKLSKEPGVRFHAGEGVGTVTRAGLTLAVGEPAINPVPRRMMSDHLTDLAAEYGYAGGFEVTIGVEGGEALALKTMNPRLGIVGGLSILGTTGIVRPFSCSAYIASIHQGIDVARANGYRHVAACTGNASEDAMRAHYGLPDIALIEMGDFVGAVLKHMRRAPVGKLTLCGGFGKFF
;
A
#
# COMPACT_ATOMS: atom_id res chain seq x y z
N MET A 1 -40.35 -13.29 -18.53
CA MET A 1 -39.54 -12.44 -17.64
C MET A 1 -39.03 -13.38 -16.56
N ARG A 2 -37.72 -13.64 -16.48
CA ARG A 2 -37.19 -14.42 -15.35
C ARG A 2 -37.28 -13.51 -14.13
N ASP A 3 -37.92 -13.98 -13.07
CA ASP A 3 -37.92 -13.28 -11.79
C ASP A 3 -36.47 -13.11 -11.35
N GLU A 4 -36.03 -11.86 -11.27
CA GLU A 4 -34.76 -11.50 -10.65
C GLU A 4 -34.87 -11.92 -9.19
N THR A 5 -33.93 -12.78 -8.78
CA THR A 5 -33.84 -13.22 -7.39
C THR A 5 -33.62 -11.96 -6.54
N PRO A 6 -34.40 -11.76 -5.46
CA PRO A 6 -34.19 -10.60 -4.59
C PRO A 6 -32.81 -10.74 -3.95
N GLU A 7 -31.85 -9.98 -4.46
CA GLU A 7 -30.52 -9.89 -3.88
C GLU A 7 -30.65 -9.17 -2.54
N GLU A 8 -30.75 -9.93 -1.46
CA GLU A 8 -30.70 -9.38 -0.10
C GLU A 8 -29.38 -8.62 0.04
N ALA A 9 -29.45 -7.29 0.15
CA ALA A 9 -28.30 -6.42 0.31
C ALA A 9 -27.61 -6.68 1.66
N ARG A 10 -26.74 -7.69 1.69
CA ARG A 10 -25.88 -7.96 2.85
C ARG A 10 -24.81 -6.85 2.93
N PRO A 11 -24.51 -6.35 4.14
CA PRO A 11 -23.46 -5.37 4.31
C PRO A 11 -22.11 -5.94 3.86
N LEU A 12 -21.45 -5.24 2.93
CA LEU A 12 -20.16 -5.66 2.37
C LEU A 12 -19.10 -5.76 3.47
N ARG A 13 -18.31 -6.83 3.42
CA ARG A 13 -17.22 -7.11 4.37
C ARG A 13 -16.03 -6.21 4.10
N SER A 14 -15.54 -5.54 5.14
CA SER A 14 -14.27 -4.81 5.10
C SER A 14 -13.09 -5.77 5.30
N GLY A 15 -11.93 -5.41 4.78
CA GLY A 15 -10.68 -6.14 4.96
C GLY A 15 -9.59 -5.29 5.62
N TYR A 16 -8.36 -5.76 5.51
CA TYR A 16 -7.17 -5.13 6.08
C TYR A 16 -6.18 -4.72 4.99
N THR A 17 -5.55 -3.57 5.22
CA THR A 17 -4.59 -3.00 4.26
C THR A 17 -3.27 -3.78 4.26
N THR A 18 -2.46 -3.65 3.21
CA THR A 18 -1.11 -4.23 3.17
C THR A 18 -0.25 -3.72 4.35
N GLY A 19 -0.46 -2.48 4.79
CA GLY A 19 0.18 -1.94 5.99
C GLY A 19 -0.20 -2.64 7.29
N SER A 20 -1.47 -3.03 7.45
CA SER A 20 -1.93 -3.79 8.62
C SER A 20 -1.31 -5.19 8.64
N CYS A 21 -1.31 -5.87 7.48
CA CYS A 21 -0.66 -7.16 7.33
C CYS A 21 0.84 -7.11 7.66
N ALA A 22 1.56 -6.11 7.11
CA ALA A 22 2.98 -5.89 7.40
C ALA A 22 3.24 -5.59 8.89
N THR A 23 2.32 -4.89 9.56
CA THR A 23 2.41 -4.62 11.00
C THR A 23 2.26 -5.90 11.82
N ALA A 24 1.24 -6.72 11.51
CA ALA A 24 0.98 -7.98 12.18
C ALA A 24 2.16 -8.97 12.05
N THR A 25 2.72 -9.10 10.84
CA THR A 25 3.87 -9.98 10.60
C THR A 25 5.15 -9.48 11.26
N SER A 26 5.42 -8.18 11.21
CA SER A 26 6.59 -7.59 11.87
C SER A 26 6.53 -7.80 13.39
N LEU A 27 5.36 -7.58 13.98
CA LEU A 27 5.15 -7.79 15.42
C LEU A 27 5.34 -9.25 15.81
N MET A 28 4.77 -10.19 15.05
CA MET A 28 4.90 -11.62 15.37
C MET A 28 6.36 -12.11 15.24
N ALA A 29 7.07 -11.70 14.18
CA ALA A 29 8.48 -12.04 14.02
C ALA A 29 9.34 -11.46 15.16
N ALA A 30 9.07 -10.22 15.58
CA ALA A 30 9.80 -9.61 16.70
C ALA A 30 9.50 -10.28 18.04
N ARG A 31 8.25 -10.70 18.29
CA ARG A 31 7.87 -11.49 19.47
C ARG A 31 8.62 -12.80 19.55
N LEU A 32 8.78 -13.49 18.42
CA LEU A 32 9.58 -14.70 18.36
C LEU A 32 11.05 -14.44 18.72
N LEU A 33 11.62 -13.33 18.26
CA LEU A 33 13.02 -12.98 18.56
C LEU A 33 13.27 -12.60 20.02
N LEU A 34 12.40 -11.78 20.60
CA LEU A 34 12.62 -11.25 21.95
C LEU A 34 12.13 -12.21 23.05
N GLY A 35 11.04 -12.93 22.79
CA GLY A 35 10.38 -13.77 23.79
C GLY A 35 10.36 -15.26 23.48
N GLY A 36 10.78 -15.68 22.28
CA GLY A 36 10.60 -17.08 21.84
C GLY A 36 9.13 -17.46 21.64
N ILE A 37 8.23 -16.48 21.53
CA ILE A 37 6.78 -16.70 21.44
C ILE A 37 6.34 -16.68 19.97
N THR A 38 5.58 -17.69 19.57
CA THR A 38 4.88 -17.76 18.29
C THR A 38 3.37 -17.89 18.53
N GLY A 39 2.57 -17.61 17.50
CA GLY A 39 1.12 -17.71 17.55
C GLY A 39 0.51 -17.77 16.15
N ASP A 40 -0.75 -18.18 16.10
CA ASP A 40 -1.57 -18.25 14.89
C ASP A 40 -2.29 -16.93 14.58
N ALA A 41 -2.18 -15.92 15.45
CA ALA A 41 -2.70 -14.58 15.24
C ALA A 41 -1.84 -13.50 15.92
N ALA A 42 -1.85 -12.31 15.34
CA ALA A 42 -1.20 -11.12 15.89
C ALA A 42 -2.22 -9.99 16.09
N ASP A 43 -2.29 -9.49 17.31
CA ASP A 43 -3.09 -8.32 17.65
C ASP A 43 -2.31 -7.04 17.35
N ILE A 44 -2.93 -6.16 16.55
CA ILE A 44 -2.40 -4.83 16.23
C ILE A 44 -3.43 -3.74 16.52
N VAL A 45 -2.94 -2.55 16.80
CA VAL A 45 -3.71 -1.32 16.95
C VAL A 45 -3.65 -0.55 15.63
N LEU A 46 -4.81 -0.28 15.06
CA LEU A 46 -4.94 0.51 13.83
C LEU A 46 -4.78 2.01 14.13
N PRO A 47 -4.54 2.87 13.12
CA PRO A 47 -4.32 4.31 13.30
C PRO A 47 -5.42 5.06 14.08
N LYS A 48 -6.64 4.51 14.14
CA LYS A 48 -7.78 5.07 14.90
C LYS A 48 -7.94 4.46 16.30
N GLY A 49 -6.95 3.73 16.80
CA GLY A 49 -6.96 3.09 18.12
C GLY A 49 -7.74 1.77 18.19
N GLN A 50 -8.40 1.35 17.10
CA GLN A 50 -9.09 0.05 17.06
C GLN A 50 -8.08 -1.09 17.10
N ARG A 51 -8.25 -2.03 18.04
CA ARG A 51 -7.47 -3.27 18.09
C ARG A 51 -8.11 -4.33 17.21
N VAL A 52 -7.31 -5.01 16.40
CA VAL A 52 -7.74 -6.09 15.50
C VAL A 52 -6.74 -7.24 15.57
N SER A 53 -7.23 -8.46 15.35
CA SER A 53 -6.39 -9.66 15.31
C SER A 53 -6.30 -10.16 13.87
N LEU A 54 -5.08 -10.32 13.36
CA LEU A 54 -4.82 -10.85 12.01
C LEU A 54 -4.24 -12.26 12.12
N PRO A 55 -4.71 -13.23 11.32
CA PRO A 55 -4.16 -14.57 11.32
C PRO A 55 -2.71 -14.56 10.80
N ILE A 56 -1.85 -15.35 11.43
CA ILE A 56 -0.47 -15.58 11.03
C ILE A 56 -0.39 -17.00 10.47
N VAL A 57 -0.03 -17.12 9.19
CA VAL A 57 0.05 -18.42 8.53
C VAL A 57 1.35 -19.16 8.80
N PHE A 58 2.42 -18.43 9.13
CA PHE A 58 3.66 -19.01 9.62
C PHE A 58 4.44 -17.99 10.45
N CYS A 59 5.22 -18.47 11.41
CA CYS A 59 6.25 -17.70 12.11
C CYS A 59 7.41 -18.62 12.52
N ARG A 60 8.64 -18.25 12.17
CA ARG A 60 9.84 -19.09 12.34
C ARG A 60 11.12 -18.26 12.41
N PHE A 61 12.19 -18.84 12.92
CA PHE A 61 13.53 -18.27 12.76
C PHE A 61 14.02 -18.40 11.31
N VAL A 62 14.81 -17.42 10.87
CA VAL A 62 15.48 -17.45 9.56
C VAL A 62 16.73 -18.31 9.68
N ASN A 63 16.92 -19.26 8.76
CA ASN A 63 18.15 -20.06 8.60
C ASN A 63 18.67 -20.74 9.90
N GLY A 64 17.78 -21.22 10.77
CA GLY A 64 18.18 -21.91 12.00
C GLY A 64 17.07 -21.99 13.04
N SER A 65 17.45 -22.24 14.29
CA SER A 65 16.53 -22.37 15.43
C SER A 65 16.85 -21.43 16.60
N ASP A 66 17.86 -20.56 16.47
CA ASP A 66 18.36 -19.71 17.56
C ASP A 66 18.11 -18.20 17.36
N GLY A 67 17.50 -17.81 16.23
CA GLY A 67 17.16 -16.42 15.92
C GLY A 67 18.32 -15.50 15.56
N THR A 68 19.55 -16.02 15.45
CA THR A 68 20.75 -15.21 15.12
C THR A 68 20.62 -14.50 13.78
N ALA A 69 20.05 -15.15 12.77
CA ALA A 69 19.80 -14.56 11.46
C ALA A 69 18.45 -13.81 11.37
N GLY A 70 17.71 -13.69 12.47
CA GLY A 70 16.40 -13.05 12.52
C GLY A 70 15.23 -14.03 12.54
N ALA A 71 14.02 -13.48 12.46
CA ALA A 71 12.77 -14.23 12.38
C ALA A 71 11.91 -13.72 11.22
N GLU A 72 11.02 -14.58 10.74
CA GLU A 72 10.10 -14.30 9.66
C GLU A 72 8.69 -14.72 10.08
N ALA A 73 7.70 -13.91 9.72
CA ALA A 73 6.29 -14.27 9.83
C ALA A 73 5.52 -13.83 8.59
N GLY A 74 4.44 -14.55 8.27
CA GLY A 74 3.59 -14.29 7.12
C GLY A 74 2.10 -14.29 7.46
N THR A 75 1.33 -13.51 6.70
CA THR A 75 -0.13 -13.47 6.75
C THR A 75 -0.70 -13.39 5.32
N ILE A 76 -1.91 -13.91 5.13
CA ILE A 76 -2.63 -13.77 3.86
C ILE A 76 -3.54 -12.55 3.95
N LYS A 77 -3.41 -11.61 3.01
CA LYS A 77 -4.22 -10.41 2.98
C LYS A 77 -5.68 -10.71 2.65
N ASP A 78 -6.58 -10.47 3.59
CA ASP A 78 -8.02 -10.41 3.34
C ASP A 78 -8.46 -8.97 3.05
N ALA A 79 -8.99 -8.72 1.85
CA ALA A 79 -9.48 -7.41 1.43
C ALA A 79 -10.98 -7.23 1.68
N GLY A 80 -11.65 -8.24 2.24
CA GLY A 80 -13.09 -8.30 2.32
C GLY A 80 -13.69 -8.45 0.92
N ASP A 81 -14.76 -7.71 0.64
CA ASP A 81 -15.45 -7.74 -0.65
C ASP A 81 -14.92 -6.67 -1.63
N ASP A 82 -13.79 -6.03 -1.33
CA ASP A 82 -13.14 -5.09 -2.26
C ASP A 82 -12.44 -5.88 -3.38
N PRO A 83 -12.60 -5.50 -4.67
CA PRO A 83 -11.89 -6.12 -5.79
C PRO A 83 -10.41 -5.67 -5.84
N ASP A 84 -9.69 -5.85 -4.73
CA ASP A 84 -8.30 -5.48 -4.55
C ASP A 84 -7.39 -6.55 -5.14
N VAL A 85 -6.51 -6.16 -6.07
CA VAL A 85 -5.57 -7.08 -6.72
C VAL A 85 -4.60 -7.78 -5.75
N THR A 86 -4.42 -7.21 -4.55
CA THR A 86 -3.57 -7.75 -3.49
C THR A 86 -4.33 -8.65 -2.52
N HIS A 87 -5.63 -8.89 -2.73
CA HIS A 87 -6.38 -9.90 -1.98
C HIS A 87 -5.78 -11.30 -2.18
N GLY A 88 -5.65 -12.07 -1.10
CA GLY A 88 -5.06 -13.40 -1.11
C GLY A 88 -3.53 -13.42 -1.21
N ALA A 89 -2.88 -12.27 -1.37
CA ALA A 89 -1.41 -12.21 -1.40
C ALA A 89 -0.82 -12.54 -0.03
N LEU A 90 0.25 -13.33 -0.02
CA LEU A 90 1.06 -13.59 1.17
C LEU A 90 2.00 -12.41 1.42
N ILE A 91 1.77 -11.71 2.52
CA ILE A 91 2.61 -10.61 3.00
C ILE A 91 3.44 -11.15 4.14
N PHE A 92 4.75 -10.94 4.10
CA PHE A 92 5.67 -11.40 5.13
C PHE A 92 6.60 -10.29 5.59
N ALA A 93 7.09 -10.43 6.82
CA ALA A 93 8.14 -9.58 7.37
C ALA A 93 9.28 -10.45 7.86
N ARG A 94 10.51 -10.07 7.51
CA ARG A 94 11.74 -10.56 8.15
C ARG A 94 12.25 -9.47 9.07
N VAL A 95 12.41 -9.83 10.35
CA VAL A 95 12.91 -8.93 11.38
C VAL A 95 14.27 -9.41 11.84
N LYS A 96 15.21 -8.49 12.01
CA LYS A 96 16.48 -8.72 12.71
C LYS A 96 16.65 -7.70 13.82
N LEU A 97 17.22 -8.14 14.94
CA LEU A 97 17.61 -7.25 16.02
C LEU A 97 18.83 -6.43 15.59
N SER A 98 18.84 -5.14 15.94
CA SER A 98 19.97 -4.23 15.73
C SER A 98 20.40 -3.59 17.05
N LYS A 99 21.70 -3.33 17.19
CA LYS A 99 22.24 -2.64 18.37
C LYS A 99 21.81 -1.17 18.45
N GLU A 100 21.54 -0.55 17.30
CA GLU A 100 21.12 0.84 17.24
C GLU A 100 19.60 0.96 17.38
N PRO A 101 19.10 1.81 18.30
CA PRO A 101 17.68 2.08 18.44
C PRO A 101 17.00 2.52 17.14
N GLY A 102 15.69 2.31 17.08
CA GLY A 102 14.85 2.70 15.95
C GLY A 102 14.54 1.53 15.00
N VAL A 103 13.74 1.84 13.98
CA VAL A 103 13.29 0.85 13.00
C VAL A 103 13.73 1.28 11.61
N ARG A 104 14.49 0.41 10.94
CA ARG A 104 14.95 0.61 9.57
C ARG A 104 14.20 -0.33 8.64
N PHE A 105 13.63 0.24 7.58
CA PHE A 105 12.77 -0.49 6.66
C PHE A 105 13.51 -0.83 5.38
N HIS A 106 13.31 -2.05 4.90
CA HIS A 106 13.92 -2.57 3.67
C HIS A 106 12.84 -3.19 2.76
N ALA A 107 13.03 -3.04 1.45
CA ALA A 107 12.22 -3.75 0.47
C ALA A 107 12.71 -5.19 0.36
N GLY A 108 11.83 -6.14 0.65
CA GLY A 108 12.00 -7.54 0.30
C GLY A 108 11.41 -7.86 -1.07
N GLU A 109 11.35 -9.14 -1.39
CA GLU A 109 10.74 -9.62 -2.63
C GLU A 109 9.31 -9.08 -2.80
N GLY A 110 8.99 -8.60 -4.00
CA GLY A 110 7.66 -8.12 -4.35
C GLY A 110 7.22 -6.81 -3.69
N VAL A 111 8.10 -6.13 -2.93
CA VAL A 111 7.90 -4.75 -2.49
C VAL A 111 8.71 -3.80 -3.37
N GLY A 112 8.05 -2.77 -3.89
CA GLY A 112 8.68 -1.86 -4.85
C GLY A 112 9.65 -0.88 -4.21
N THR A 113 10.50 -0.29 -5.04
CA THR A 113 11.38 0.83 -4.69
C THR A 113 10.97 2.08 -5.47
N VAL A 114 11.00 3.24 -4.80
CA VAL A 114 10.64 4.51 -5.42
C VAL A 114 11.76 5.01 -6.32
N THR A 115 11.44 5.25 -7.59
CA THR A 115 12.39 5.71 -8.62
C THR A 115 12.09 7.12 -9.16
N ARG A 116 10.92 7.68 -8.81
CA ARG A 116 10.47 9.00 -9.26
C ARG A 116 10.12 9.90 -8.08
N ALA A 117 10.31 11.20 -8.27
CA ALA A 117 9.88 12.21 -7.31
C ALA A 117 8.35 12.40 -7.35
N GLY A 118 7.80 13.00 -6.29
CA GLY A 118 6.38 13.37 -6.20
C GLY A 118 5.52 12.45 -5.33
N LEU A 119 6.08 11.33 -4.87
CA LEU A 119 5.49 10.53 -3.81
C LEU A 119 5.91 11.07 -2.43
N THR A 120 5.20 10.63 -1.38
CA THR A 120 5.57 10.93 0.01
C THR A 120 6.90 10.31 0.44
N LEU A 121 7.38 9.33 -0.32
CA LEU A 121 8.61 8.61 -0.10
C LEU A 121 9.70 9.16 -1.01
N ALA A 122 10.94 9.23 -0.50
CA ALA A 122 12.08 9.69 -1.28
C ALA A 122 12.50 8.66 -2.34
N VAL A 123 13.20 9.12 -3.38
CA VAL A 123 13.79 8.23 -4.38
C VAL A 123 14.84 7.33 -3.72
N GLY A 124 14.82 6.04 -4.04
CA GLY A 124 15.64 5.00 -3.44
C GLY A 124 15.01 4.33 -2.22
N GLU A 125 13.93 4.88 -1.66
CA GLU A 125 13.27 4.28 -0.49
C GLU A 125 12.38 3.09 -0.88
N PRO A 126 12.25 2.08 0.01
CA PRO A 126 11.20 1.07 -0.08
C PRO A 126 9.82 1.73 -0.12
N ALA A 127 8.93 1.20 -0.98
CA ALA A 127 7.55 1.66 -1.17
C ALA A 127 6.63 1.31 0.02
N ILE A 128 7.08 1.61 1.24
CA ILE A 128 6.37 1.44 2.50
C ILE A 128 5.96 2.81 3.00
N ASN A 129 4.68 3.13 2.91
CA ASN A 129 4.17 4.48 3.18
C ASN A 129 4.31 4.90 4.65
N PRO A 130 4.24 6.21 4.95
CA PRO A 130 4.47 6.73 6.31
C PRO A 130 3.57 6.14 7.39
N VAL A 131 2.27 5.93 7.12
CA VAL A 131 1.35 5.37 8.11
C VAL A 131 1.70 3.91 8.44
N PRO A 132 1.90 2.99 7.46
CA PRO A 132 2.44 1.66 7.75
C PRO A 132 3.78 1.65 8.49
N ARG A 133 4.74 2.53 8.12
CA ARG A 133 6.02 2.66 8.84
C ARG A 133 5.78 2.99 10.31
N ARG A 134 4.95 3.99 10.57
CA ARG A 134 4.58 4.39 11.94
C ARG A 134 3.91 3.25 12.69
N MET A 135 2.92 2.57 12.09
CA MET A 135 2.26 1.44 12.73
C MET A 135 3.26 0.37 13.15
N MET A 136 4.15 -0.06 12.26
CA MET A 136 5.20 -1.02 12.60
C MET A 136 6.14 -0.50 13.69
N SER A 137 6.61 0.74 13.56
CA SER A 137 7.53 1.34 14.53
C SER A 137 6.92 1.44 15.94
N ASP A 138 5.66 1.88 16.05
CA ASP A 138 4.97 2.02 17.33
C ASP A 138 4.85 0.65 18.02
N HIS A 139 4.39 -0.39 17.29
CA HIS A 139 4.25 -1.75 17.85
C HIS A 139 5.58 -2.39 18.24
N LEU A 140 6.62 -2.20 17.44
CA LEU A 140 7.95 -2.75 17.72
C LEU A 140 8.61 -2.03 18.90
N THR A 141 8.37 -0.73 19.05
CA THR A 141 8.87 0.06 20.18
C THR A 141 8.18 -0.34 21.47
N ASP A 142 6.86 -0.51 21.45
CA ASP A 142 6.09 -0.98 22.61
C ASP A 142 6.55 -2.38 23.05
N LEU A 143 6.76 -3.29 22.08
CA LEU A 143 7.29 -4.63 22.34
C LEU A 143 8.71 -4.58 22.92
N ALA A 144 9.58 -3.73 22.37
CA ALA A 144 10.94 -3.57 22.89
C ALA A 144 10.92 -3.10 24.36
N ALA A 145 10.02 -2.17 24.71
CA ALA A 145 9.84 -1.72 26.08
C ALA A 145 9.32 -2.84 27.01
N GLU A 146 8.36 -3.64 26.55
CA GLU A 146 7.82 -4.80 27.29
C GLU A 146 8.92 -5.80 27.67
N TYR A 147 9.87 -6.05 26.77
CA TYR A 147 10.98 -6.98 26.97
C TYR A 147 12.26 -6.33 27.52
N GLY A 148 12.25 -5.03 27.81
CA GLY A 148 13.44 -4.28 28.26
C GLY A 148 14.58 -4.25 27.23
N TYR A 149 14.26 -4.38 25.95
CA TYR A 149 15.23 -4.36 24.85
C TYR A 149 15.50 -2.92 24.39
N ALA A 150 16.74 -2.47 24.52
CA ALA A 150 17.14 -1.10 24.18
C ALA A 150 17.66 -0.91 22.75
N GLY A 151 17.76 -2.00 21.96
CA GLY A 151 18.20 -1.94 20.58
C GLY A 151 17.08 -1.52 19.61
N GLY A 152 17.30 -1.73 18.33
CA GLY A 152 16.34 -1.48 17.26
C GLY A 152 16.08 -2.71 16.40
N PHE A 153 15.41 -2.48 15.27
CA PHE A 153 14.94 -3.51 14.36
C PHE A 153 15.27 -3.17 12.90
N GLU A 154 15.83 -4.14 12.17
CA GLU A 154 15.81 -4.15 10.70
C GLU A 154 14.56 -4.90 10.26
N VAL A 155 13.67 -4.24 9.52
CA VAL A 155 12.39 -4.78 9.08
C VAL A 155 12.38 -4.83 7.56
N THR A 156 12.46 -6.03 7.00
CA THR A 156 12.30 -6.27 5.57
C THR A 156 10.89 -6.77 5.30
N ILE A 157 10.11 -6.05 4.50
CA ILE A 157 8.74 -6.45 4.12
C ILE A 157 8.76 -7.05 2.72
N GLY A 158 8.10 -8.19 2.53
CA GLY A 158 7.93 -8.82 1.24
C GLY A 158 6.47 -9.20 0.96
N VAL A 159 6.18 -9.39 -0.33
CA VAL A 159 4.90 -9.86 -0.84
C VAL A 159 5.17 -10.94 -1.88
N GLU A 160 4.74 -12.17 -1.63
CA GLU A 160 4.93 -13.28 -2.58
C GLU A 160 4.21 -12.97 -3.90
N GLY A 161 4.94 -13.09 -5.02
CA GLY A 161 4.43 -12.71 -6.34
C GLY A 161 4.13 -11.21 -6.51
N GLY A 162 4.59 -10.35 -5.59
CA GLY A 162 4.26 -8.93 -5.55
C GLY A 162 4.71 -8.16 -6.78
N GLU A 163 5.81 -8.55 -7.45
CA GLU A 163 6.25 -7.92 -8.70
C GLU A 163 5.21 -8.09 -9.82
N ALA A 164 4.69 -9.31 -10.01
CA ALA A 164 3.67 -9.59 -11.02
C ALA A 164 2.34 -8.91 -10.69
N LEU A 165 1.97 -8.83 -9.40
CA LEU A 165 0.79 -8.10 -8.96
C LEU A 165 0.93 -6.59 -9.20
N ALA A 166 2.11 -6.02 -8.98
CA ALA A 166 2.36 -4.59 -9.16
C ALA A 166 2.15 -4.11 -10.60
N LEU A 167 2.39 -4.96 -11.60
CA LEU A 167 2.13 -4.64 -13.01
C LEU A 167 0.64 -4.38 -13.32
N LYS A 168 -0.26 -4.87 -12.45
CA LYS A 168 -1.71 -4.64 -12.54
C LYS A 168 -2.18 -3.46 -11.71
N THR A 169 -1.26 -2.63 -11.22
CA THR A 169 -1.55 -1.45 -10.39
C THR A 169 -1.01 -0.17 -11.03
N MET A 170 -1.25 0.97 -10.38
CA MET A 170 -0.66 2.25 -10.75
C MET A 170 0.82 2.39 -10.37
N ASN A 171 1.42 1.43 -9.65
CA ASN A 171 2.80 1.52 -9.18
C ASN A 171 3.82 1.84 -10.29
N PRO A 172 3.82 1.15 -11.46
CA PRO A 172 4.78 1.45 -12.52
C PRO A 172 4.65 2.90 -13.04
N ARG A 173 3.41 3.42 -13.14
CA ARG A 173 3.14 4.80 -13.56
C ARG A 173 3.64 5.81 -12.53
N LEU A 174 3.51 5.50 -11.24
CA LEU A 174 3.99 6.31 -10.14
C LEU A 174 5.52 6.23 -9.93
N GLY A 175 6.22 5.38 -10.70
CA GLY A 175 7.66 5.18 -10.55
C GLY A 175 8.03 4.28 -9.39
N ILE A 176 7.14 3.38 -8.99
CA ILE A 176 7.44 2.31 -8.03
C ILE A 176 7.72 1.04 -8.83
N VAL A 177 8.96 0.54 -8.73
CA VAL A 177 9.49 -0.56 -9.57
C VAL A 177 9.88 -1.76 -8.72
N GLY A 178 9.69 -2.97 -9.24
CA GLY A 178 10.08 -4.23 -8.59
C GLY A 178 9.05 -4.78 -7.59
N GLY A 179 7.91 -4.12 -7.40
CA GLY A 179 6.89 -4.62 -6.48
C GLY A 179 5.79 -3.65 -6.10
N LEU A 180 4.97 -4.11 -5.15
CA LEU A 180 3.81 -3.42 -4.60
C LEU A 180 4.22 -2.37 -3.57
N SER A 181 3.28 -1.46 -3.31
CA SER A 181 3.39 -0.49 -2.23
C SER A 181 2.72 -1.05 -0.97
N ILE A 182 3.40 -0.97 0.16
CA ILE A 182 2.83 -1.23 1.49
C ILE A 182 2.16 0.06 1.96
N LEU A 183 0.83 0.07 1.93
CA LEU A 183 0.01 1.27 2.10
C LEU A 183 -1.24 0.99 2.94
N GLY A 184 -1.89 2.06 3.38
CA GLY A 184 -3.07 2.03 4.22
C GLY A 184 -3.06 3.18 5.22
N THR A 185 -4.08 4.04 5.19
CA THR A 185 -4.16 5.22 6.08
C THR A 185 -4.95 4.94 7.35
N THR A 186 -5.92 4.03 7.28
CA THR A 186 -6.80 3.64 8.39
C THR A 186 -6.53 2.23 8.90
N GLY A 187 -5.71 1.47 8.18
CA GLY A 187 -5.52 0.04 8.40
C GLY A 187 -6.66 -0.85 7.87
N ILE A 188 -7.74 -0.27 7.34
CA ILE A 188 -8.94 -0.98 6.89
C ILE A 188 -9.14 -0.76 5.39
N VAL A 189 -9.39 -1.84 4.66
CA VAL A 189 -9.88 -1.81 3.28
C VAL A 189 -11.40 -1.78 3.32
N ARG A 190 -11.99 -0.76 2.72
CA ARG A 190 -13.44 -0.64 2.55
C ARG A 190 -13.79 -0.92 1.09
N PRO A 191 -14.70 -1.86 0.81
CA PRO A 191 -15.12 -2.17 -0.56
C PRO A 191 -15.53 -0.92 -1.33
N PHE A 192 -15.03 -0.78 -2.55
CA PHE A 192 -15.35 0.31 -3.48
C PHE A 192 -15.07 1.71 -2.89
N SER A 193 -13.95 1.84 -2.17
CA SER A 193 -13.59 3.10 -1.51
C SER A 193 -13.28 4.23 -2.50
N CYS A 194 -14.20 5.19 -2.60
CA CYS A 194 -13.95 6.45 -3.33
C CYS A 194 -12.71 7.19 -2.81
N SER A 195 -12.44 7.15 -1.51
CA SER A 195 -11.27 7.83 -0.93
C SER A 195 -9.94 7.21 -1.38
N ALA A 196 -9.88 5.89 -1.57
CA ALA A 196 -8.67 5.23 -2.07
C ALA A 196 -8.42 5.61 -3.54
N TYR A 197 -9.47 5.64 -4.35
CA TYR A 197 -9.40 6.06 -5.75
C TYR A 197 -9.01 7.54 -5.89
N ILE A 198 -9.57 8.43 -5.08
CA ILE A 198 -9.20 9.85 -5.08
C ILE A 198 -7.72 10.05 -4.70
N ALA A 199 -7.19 9.27 -3.76
CA ALA A 199 -5.79 9.34 -3.38
C ALA A 199 -4.85 8.95 -4.54
N SER A 200 -5.21 7.95 -5.36
CA SER A 200 -4.39 7.56 -6.53
C SER A 200 -4.36 8.66 -7.60
N ILE A 201 -5.49 9.36 -7.81
CA ILE A 201 -5.57 10.54 -8.68
C ILE A 201 -4.59 11.62 -8.21
N HIS A 202 -4.61 11.94 -6.91
CA HIS A 202 -3.73 12.96 -6.33
C HIS A 202 -2.25 12.59 -6.50
N GLN A 203 -1.90 11.34 -6.19
CA GLN A 203 -0.53 10.84 -6.36
C GLN A 203 -0.07 10.89 -7.82
N GLY A 204 -0.93 10.53 -8.78
CA GLY A 204 -0.60 10.62 -10.21
C GLY A 204 -0.28 12.06 -10.62
N ILE A 205 -1.09 13.03 -10.18
CA ILE A 205 -0.87 14.46 -10.45
C ILE A 205 0.43 14.94 -9.81
N ASP A 206 0.70 14.55 -8.56
CA ASP A 206 1.90 14.97 -7.83
C ASP A 206 3.17 14.40 -8.43
N VAL A 207 3.15 13.13 -8.86
CA VAL A 207 4.25 12.50 -9.59
C VAL A 207 4.47 13.18 -10.94
N ALA A 208 3.42 13.42 -11.74
CA ALA A 208 3.55 14.14 -13.00
C ALA A 208 4.22 15.52 -12.81
N ARG A 209 3.73 16.29 -11.84
CA ARG A 209 4.24 17.63 -11.56
C ARG A 209 5.68 17.62 -11.08
N ALA A 210 6.02 16.73 -10.15
CA ALA A 210 7.37 16.64 -9.59
C ALA A 210 8.42 16.20 -10.63
N ASN A 211 7.99 15.49 -11.68
CA ASN A 211 8.85 15.11 -12.80
C ASN A 211 8.82 16.13 -13.96
N GLY A 212 8.33 17.34 -13.71
CA GLY A 212 8.42 18.48 -14.65
C GLY A 212 7.34 18.53 -15.72
N TYR A 213 6.35 17.63 -15.70
CA TYR A 213 5.25 17.66 -16.67
C TYR A 213 4.30 18.81 -16.37
N ARG A 214 4.20 19.75 -17.31
CA ARG A 214 3.35 20.93 -17.21
C ARG A 214 1.98 20.73 -17.85
N HIS A 215 1.84 19.74 -18.74
CA HIS A 215 0.57 19.35 -19.34
C HIS A 215 0.20 17.95 -18.84
N VAL A 216 -0.95 17.86 -18.18
CA VAL A 216 -1.53 16.60 -17.69
C VAL A 216 -2.92 16.43 -18.29
N ALA A 217 -3.29 15.20 -18.64
CA ALA A 217 -4.64 14.85 -19.04
C ALA A 217 -5.31 13.98 -17.98
N ALA A 218 -6.53 14.35 -17.56
CA ALA A 218 -7.36 13.53 -16.68
C ALA A 218 -8.44 12.83 -17.52
N CYS A 219 -8.40 11.50 -17.50
CA CYS A 219 -9.07 10.61 -18.42
C CYS A 219 -10.08 9.73 -17.67
N THR A 220 -11.28 9.54 -18.21
CA THR A 220 -12.31 8.68 -17.59
C THR A 220 -12.02 7.17 -17.71
N GLY A 221 -11.00 6.80 -18.49
CA GLY A 221 -10.54 5.41 -18.67
C GLY A 221 -9.65 5.24 -19.92
N ASN A 222 -9.36 3.98 -20.28
CA ASN A 222 -8.41 3.63 -21.34
C ASN A 222 -8.67 4.33 -22.69
N ALA A 223 -9.91 4.36 -23.16
CA ALA A 223 -10.23 5.00 -24.44
C ALA A 223 -9.90 6.50 -24.47
N SER A 224 -10.15 7.21 -23.37
CA SER A 224 -9.74 8.61 -23.23
C SER A 224 -8.23 8.77 -23.08
N GLU A 225 -7.53 7.84 -22.41
CA GLU A 225 -6.06 7.85 -22.35
C GLU A 225 -5.45 7.68 -23.75
N ASP A 226 -5.93 6.71 -24.53
CA ASP A 226 -5.46 6.45 -25.89
C ASP A 226 -5.69 7.65 -26.81
N ALA A 227 -6.85 8.30 -26.69
CA ALA A 227 -7.15 9.52 -27.43
C ALA A 227 -6.18 10.66 -27.07
N MET A 228 -5.85 10.84 -25.79
CA MET A 228 -4.89 11.85 -25.34
C MET A 228 -3.46 11.52 -25.76
N ARG A 229 -3.07 10.25 -25.75
CA ARG A 229 -1.78 9.78 -26.27
C ARG A 229 -1.67 10.08 -27.77
N ALA A 230 -2.69 9.76 -28.55
CA ALA A 230 -2.69 9.99 -30.00
C ALA A 230 -2.71 11.47 -30.37
N HIS A 231 -3.48 12.29 -29.65
CA HIS A 231 -3.66 13.71 -30.00
C HIS A 231 -2.53 14.63 -29.49
N TYR A 232 -2.03 14.38 -28.27
CA TYR A 232 -1.05 15.25 -27.62
C TYR A 232 0.32 14.61 -27.44
N GLY A 233 0.50 13.31 -27.73
CA GLY A 233 1.76 12.61 -27.49
C GLY A 233 2.13 12.54 -26.01
N LEU A 234 1.14 12.60 -25.11
CA LEU A 234 1.40 12.58 -23.67
C LEU A 234 1.95 11.21 -23.23
N PRO A 235 3.04 11.18 -22.44
CA PRO A 235 3.52 9.93 -21.85
C PRO A 235 2.59 9.48 -20.72
N ASP A 236 2.64 8.19 -20.37
CA ASP A 236 1.74 7.59 -19.38
C ASP A 236 1.76 8.29 -18.01
N ILE A 237 2.91 8.85 -17.60
CA ILE A 237 3.03 9.63 -16.35
C ILE A 237 2.18 10.91 -16.34
N ALA A 238 1.86 11.47 -17.52
CA ALA A 238 1.02 12.64 -17.68
C ALA A 238 -0.46 12.28 -17.98
N LEU A 239 -0.79 10.98 -18.02
CA LEU A 239 -2.15 10.47 -18.18
C LEU A 239 -2.68 10.01 -16.80
N ILE A 240 -3.70 10.69 -16.30
CA ILE A 240 -4.29 10.43 -15.00
C ILE A 240 -5.65 9.77 -15.20
N GLU A 241 -5.76 8.50 -14.84
CA GLU A 241 -7.05 7.82 -14.79
C GLU A 241 -7.87 8.37 -13.62
N MET A 242 -8.89 9.18 -13.92
CA MET A 242 -9.74 9.82 -12.93
C MET A 242 -11.11 9.16 -12.77
N GLY A 243 -11.48 8.23 -13.65
CA GLY A 243 -12.83 7.69 -13.71
C GLY A 243 -13.86 8.82 -13.77
N ASP A 244 -14.80 8.84 -12.83
CA ASP A 244 -15.86 9.85 -12.75
C ASP A 244 -15.55 10.97 -11.73
N PHE A 245 -14.33 11.02 -11.20
CA PHE A 245 -13.95 11.91 -10.11
C PHE A 245 -13.33 13.23 -10.60
N VAL A 246 -13.93 13.89 -11.59
CA VAL A 246 -13.43 15.18 -12.10
C VAL A 246 -13.29 16.24 -11.01
N GLY A 247 -14.23 16.27 -10.05
CA GLY A 247 -14.17 17.18 -8.91
C GLY A 247 -12.95 16.94 -8.01
N ALA A 248 -12.47 15.69 -7.89
CA ALA A 248 -11.27 15.38 -7.13
C ALA A 248 -10.00 15.91 -7.82
N VAL A 249 -9.94 15.81 -9.15
CA VAL A 249 -8.87 16.40 -9.97
C VAL A 249 -8.84 17.92 -9.78
N LEU A 250 -9.97 18.60 -10.03
CA LEU A 250 -10.04 20.06 -9.99
C LEU A 250 -9.74 20.63 -8.58
N LYS A 251 -10.23 19.97 -7.52
CA LYS A 251 -9.91 20.36 -6.14
C LYS A 251 -8.42 20.22 -5.83
N HIS A 252 -7.77 19.15 -6.29
CA HIS A 252 -6.33 18.96 -6.10
C HIS A 252 -5.50 19.98 -6.88
N MET A 253 -5.89 20.28 -8.12
CA MET A 253 -5.22 21.26 -8.98
C MET A 253 -5.17 22.67 -8.37
N ARG A 254 -6.12 23.03 -7.49
CA ARG A 254 -6.07 24.29 -6.73
C ARG A 254 -4.87 24.35 -5.78
N ARG A 255 -4.44 23.20 -5.25
CA ARG A 255 -3.28 23.07 -4.35
C ARG A 255 -2.00 22.75 -5.10
N ALA A 256 -2.13 22.06 -6.23
CA ALA A 256 -1.06 21.49 -7.03
C ALA A 256 -1.25 21.88 -8.52
N PRO A 257 -1.11 23.17 -8.89
CA PRO A 257 -1.38 23.61 -10.25
C PRO A 257 -0.38 23.05 -11.25
N VAL A 258 -0.87 22.77 -12.46
CA VAL A 258 -0.08 22.44 -13.65
C VAL A 258 -0.32 23.51 -14.72
N GLY A 259 0.60 23.67 -15.66
CA GLY A 259 0.50 24.70 -16.70
C GLY A 259 -0.69 24.50 -17.67
N LYS A 260 -1.09 23.25 -17.90
CA LYS A 260 -2.24 22.89 -18.73
C LYS A 260 -2.88 21.60 -18.21
N LEU A 261 -4.19 21.63 -18.01
CA LEU A 261 -5.01 20.46 -17.73
C LEU A 261 -5.92 20.21 -18.93
N THR A 262 -5.97 18.97 -19.42
CA THR A 262 -6.98 18.51 -20.38
C THR A 262 -7.89 17.50 -19.70
N LEU A 263 -9.20 17.70 -19.77
CA LEU A 263 -10.18 16.70 -19.35
C LEU A 263 -10.64 15.93 -20.59
N CYS A 264 -10.56 14.60 -20.56
CA CYS A 264 -10.99 13.75 -21.66
C CYS A 264 -11.90 12.64 -21.16
N GLY A 265 -13.09 12.54 -21.76
CA GLY A 265 -14.07 11.55 -21.35
C GLY A 265 -15.43 11.80 -21.97
N GLY A 266 -16.34 10.84 -21.73
CA GLY A 266 -17.74 11.01 -22.12
C GLY A 266 -18.40 12.15 -21.33
N PHE A 267 -19.22 12.95 -22.00
CA PHE A 267 -19.86 14.14 -21.41
C PHE A 267 -20.58 13.83 -20.08
N GLY A 268 -21.25 12.67 -19.99
CA GLY A 268 -21.97 12.25 -18.78
C GLY A 268 -21.09 11.95 -17.55
N LYS A 269 -19.76 11.88 -17.69
CA LYS A 269 -18.83 11.63 -16.59
C LYS A 269 -18.30 12.91 -15.92
N PHE A 270 -18.71 14.08 -16.42
CA PHE A 270 -18.28 15.37 -15.90
C PHE A 270 -19.28 16.04 -14.94
N PHE A 271 -20.40 15.37 -14.63
CA PHE A 271 -21.47 15.85 -13.76
C PHE A 271 -21.42 15.20 -12.39
#